data_AF-A0A4P0Y7S2-F1
#
_entry.id   AF-A0A4P0Y7S2-F1
#
_cell.length_a   1.000
_cell.length_b   1.000
_cell.length_c   1.000
_cell.angle_alpha   90.00
_cell.angle_beta   90.00
_cell.angle_gamma   90.00
#
_symmetry.space_group_name_H-M   'P 1'
#
loop_
_entity.id
_entity.type
_entity.pdbx_description
1 polymer ?
#
loop_
_entity_poly.entity_id
_entity_poly.type
_entity_poly.pdbx_seq_one_letter_code
_entity_poly.pdbx_strand_id
1 'polypeptide(L)'
;MLKYLLGTDSGIQGDELGASDEVKPEEVEWQTAAIEGKLDLLVTLDFRMSSTCLFSDIVLPTATWYEKDDMNTSDMHPFIHPLSAAVDPAWEAKSDWEIYKDIAKSFSQVCVGHLGKETDVVLVPLQHDSPGELSQPFEVLDWRKGECDLIPGKTAPSIALVERDYPATWERFTSLGPLLDKLGNGGKGISWNTQSEVDSLGKLNYVKPDGPAKGRPRIDSAIDASEVILSLAPETNGQVAVKAWQALGEFTGRDHTHLALNKEDEKIRFRDIQAQPRKIISSPTWSGLESEHVSYNAGYTNVHELIPWRTLSGRQQLYQDHPWMRAFGESLVAYRPPIDTRSVSQMKAVPPNGFPEKALNFLTPHQKWGIHSTYSETC
;
A
#
# COMPACT_ATOMS: atom_id res chain seq x y z
N MET A 1 5.15 -16.70 13.58
CA MET A 1 5.59 -15.43 14.19
C MET A 1 6.46 -15.69 15.40
N LEU A 2 5.90 -16.13 16.54
CA LEU A 2 6.61 -16.38 17.81
C LEU A 2 7.96 -17.11 17.66
N LYS A 3 7.96 -18.39 17.24
CA LYS A 3 9.18 -19.20 17.09
C LYS A 3 10.17 -18.61 16.07
N TYR A 4 9.80 -18.55 14.80
CA TYR A 4 10.77 -18.26 13.74
C TYR A 4 11.11 -16.78 13.54
N LEU A 5 10.23 -15.84 13.92
CA LEU A 5 10.53 -14.41 13.80
C LEU A 5 11.05 -13.83 15.12
N LEU A 6 10.39 -14.14 16.24
CA LEU A 6 10.73 -13.56 17.55
C LEU A 6 11.69 -14.42 18.38
N GLY A 7 11.81 -15.72 18.08
CA GLY A 7 12.68 -16.62 18.85
C GLY A 7 12.12 -16.95 20.24
N THR A 8 10.81 -16.81 20.44
CA THR A 8 10.14 -17.08 21.72
C THR A 8 9.50 -18.45 21.74
N ASP A 9 9.05 -18.88 22.94
CA ASP A 9 8.18 -20.04 23.09
C ASP A 9 6.97 -19.97 22.14
N SER A 10 6.55 -21.15 21.65
CA SER A 10 5.43 -21.26 20.71
C SER A 10 4.58 -22.50 20.98
N GLY A 11 3.30 -22.42 20.63
CA GLY A 11 2.35 -23.52 20.78
C GLY A 11 2.27 -24.47 19.58
N ILE A 12 3.28 -24.53 18.71
CA ILE A 12 3.26 -25.41 17.53
C ILE A 12 3.20 -26.88 17.98
N GLN A 13 2.16 -27.61 17.56
CA GLN A 13 1.94 -29.01 17.93
C GLN A 13 2.27 -30.03 16.83
N GLY A 14 2.48 -29.57 15.58
CA GLY A 14 2.88 -30.45 14.48
C GLY A 14 4.39 -30.71 14.47
N ASP A 15 4.81 -31.73 13.72
CA ASP A 15 6.20 -31.87 13.32
C ASP A 15 6.50 -30.98 12.11
N GLU A 16 7.75 -30.56 11.97
CA GLU A 16 8.23 -29.84 10.80
C GLU A 16 8.34 -30.80 9.61
N LEU A 17 8.15 -30.29 8.38
CA LEU A 17 8.51 -31.01 7.16
C LEU A 17 9.94 -31.55 7.29
N GLY A 18 10.24 -32.75 6.79
CA GLY A 18 11.57 -33.35 6.90
C GLY A 18 11.88 -34.06 8.23
N ALA A 19 10.94 -34.14 9.17
CA ALA A 19 10.96 -35.11 10.27
C ALA A 19 10.70 -36.56 9.79
N SER A 20 10.28 -36.72 8.53
CA SER A 20 10.03 -37.97 7.79
C SER A 20 10.72 -37.91 6.41
N ASP A 21 10.68 -39.00 5.62
CA ASP A 21 11.20 -39.07 4.23
C ASP A 21 10.36 -38.27 3.20
N GLU A 22 9.82 -37.14 3.62
CA GLU A 22 8.97 -36.26 2.81
C GLU A 22 9.74 -35.48 1.74
N VAL A 23 9.04 -35.11 0.67
CA VAL A 23 9.58 -34.36 -0.46
C VAL A 23 10.00 -32.96 -0.01
N LYS A 24 11.29 -32.67 -0.13
CA LYS A 24 11.89 -31.36 0.15
C LYS A 24 11.71 -30.42 -1.04
N PRO A 25 11.73 -29.09 -0.83
CA PRO A 25 11.69 -28.13 -1.93
C PRO A 25 12.93 -28.26 -2.83
N GLU A 26 12.75 -28.08 -4.14
CA GLU A 26 13.84 -28.14 -5.13
C GLU A 26 14.49 -26.76 -5.37
N GLU A 27 13.76 -25.68 -5.08
CA GLU A 27 14.14 -24.29 -5.39
C GLU A 27 14.56 -23.47 -4.15
N VAL A 28 14.52 -24.09 -2.97
CA VAL A 28 14.84 -23.44 -1.69
C VAL A 28 15.80 -24.34 -0.91
N GLU A 29 16.88 -23.76 -0.38
CA GLU A 29 17.80 -24.50 0.48
C GLU A 29 17.08 -25.04 1.72
N TRP A 30 17.27 -26.32 2.00
CA TRP A 30 16.70 -26.98 3.17
C TRP A 30 17.74 -27.12 4.28
N GLN A 31 17.43 -26.59 5.47
CA GLN A 31 18.25 -26.75 6.67
C GLN A 31 17.46 -27.49 7.75
N THR A 32 18.04 -28.55 8.32
CA THR A 32 17.38 -29.42 9.31
C THR A 32 17.05 -28.68 10.60
N ALA A 33 17.88 -27.72 11.02
CA ALA A 33 17.55 -26.81 12.09
C ALA A 33 17.07 -25.50 11.47
N ALA A 34 15.80 -25.17 11.67
CA ALA A 34 15.26 -23.91 11.19
C ALA A 34 15.90 -22.72 11.93
N ILE A 35 16.11 -21.62 11.21
CA ILE A 35 16.53 -20.35 11.81
C ILE A 35 15.36 -19.76 12.59
N GLU A 36 15.57 -19.52 13.88
CA GLU A 36 14.63 -18.90 14.81
C GLU A 36 15.09 -17.47 15.17
N GLY A 37 14.17 -16.63 15.67
CA GLY A 37 14.53 -15.28 16.11
C GLY A 37 15.10 -14.38 15.02
N LYS A 38 14.53 -14.41 13.81
CA LYS A 38 15.05 -13.66 12.65
C LYS A 38 15.00 -12.14 12.78
N LEU A 39 14.16 -11.60 13.65
CA LEU A 39 14.06 -10.15 13.85
C LEU A 39 15.05 -9.73 14.93
N ASP A 40 16.05 -8.94 14.55
CA ASP A 40 17.00 -8.34 15.50
C ASP A 40 16.38 -7.21 16.32
N LEU A 41 15.31 -6.58 15.81
CA LEU A 41 14.60 -5.50 16.47
C LEU A 41 13.15 -5.42 16.00
N LEU A 42 12.20 -5.49 16.93
CA LEU A 42 10.78 -5.23 16.72
C LEU A 42 10.37 -3.94 17.44
N VAL A 43 10.06 -2.89 16.66
CA VAL A 43 9.53 -1.62 17.16
C VAL A 43 8.04 -1.54 16.82
N THR A 44 7.21 -1.15 17.79
CA THR A 44 5.76 -0.97 17.57
C THR A 44 5.31 0.40 18.07
N LEU A 45 4.53 1.09 17.25
CA LEU A 45 3.86 2.35 17.59
C LEU A 45 2.39 2.01 17.88
N ASP A 46 1.92 2.32 19.08
CA ASP A 46 0.52 2.07 19.45
C ASP A 46 0.13 3.02 20.59
N PHE A 47 -1.16 3.36 20.66
CA PHE A 47 -1.72 4.20 21.74
C PHE A 47 -2.24 3.33 22.90
N ARG A 48 -2.25 2.00 22.72
CA ARG A 48 -2.58 1.00 23.73
C ARG A 48 -1.53 -0.11 23.74
N MET A 49 -1.42 -0.83 24.86
CA MET A 49 -0.54 -2.00 24.95
C MET A 49 -1.20 -3.21 24.27
N SER A 50 -1.17 -3.24 22.94
CA SER A 50 -1.71 -4.37 22.17
C SER A 50 -0.86 -5.63 22.35
N SER A 51 -1.38 -6.80 21.94
CA SER A 51 -0.62 -8.04 21.99
C SER A 51 0.70 -7.93 21.23
N THR A 52 0.76 -7.18 20.13
CA THR A 52 2.00 -6.94 19.40
C THR A 52 3.00 -6.19 20.27
N CYS A 53 2.59 -5.08 20.90
CA CYS A 53 3.45 -4.31 21.80
C CYS A 53 4.05 -5.17 22.92
N LEU A 54 3.27 -6.13 23.46
CA LEU A 54 3.73 -7.02 24.52
C LEU A 54 4.87 -7.96 24.10
N PHE A 55 5.02 -8.20 22.79
CA PHE A 55 6.09 -9.00 22.20
C PHE A 55 7.18 -8.15 21.51
N SER A 56 7.09 -6.82 21.57
CA SER A 56 8.03 -5.90 20.92
C SER A 56 9.18 -5.52 21.86
N ASP A 57 10.35 -5.25 21.28
CA ASP A 57 11.52 -4.79 22.04
C ASP A 57 11.36 -3.32 22.45
N ILE A 58 10.76 -2.51 21.56
CA ILE A 58 10.50 -1.09 21.77
C ILE A 58 9.05 -0.78 21.44
N VAL A 59 8.37 -0.11 22.38
CA VAL A 59 7.02 0.43 22.18
C VAL A 59 7.11 1.95 22.23
N LEU A 60 6.63 2.61 21.18
CA LEU A 60 6.57 4.07 21.09
C LEU A 60 5.11 4.54 21.23
N PRO A 61 4.82 5.46 22.15
CA PRO A 61 3.45 5.94 22.36
C PRO A 61 3.01 6.81 21.18
N THR A 62 2.06 6.33 20.38
CA THR A 62 1.46 7.14 19.32
C THR A 62 0.24 7.90 19.82
N ALA A 63 -0.04 9.05 19.23
CA ALA A 63 -1.24 9.85 19.51
C ALA A 63 -2.51 9.10 19.07
N THR A 64 -3.57 9.20 19.87
CA THR A 64 -4.89 8.68 19.47
C THR A 64 -5.43 9.46 18.28
N TRP A 65 -6.51 8.96 17.67
CA TRP A 65 -7.15 9.64 16.54
C TRP A 65 -7.75 11.02 16.88
N TYR A 66 -7.91 11.35 18.18
CA TYR A 66 -8.42 12.64 18.66
C TYR A 66 -7.33 13.63 19.05
N GLU A 67 -6.06 13.28 18.84
CA GLU A 67 -4.88 14.05 19.26
C GLU A 67 -3.94 14.33 18.07
N LYS A 68 -4.39 14.05 16.84
CA LYS A 68 -3.59 14.28 15.63
C LYS A 68 -4.44 14.70 14.44
N ASP A 69 -3.80 15.43 13.54
CA ASP A 69 -4.36 15.81 12.24
C ASP A 69 -4.01 14.76 11.18
N ASP A 70 -5.01 14.31 10.44
CA ASP A 70 -4.88 13.36 9.32
C ASP A 70 -6.14 13.41 8.43
N MET A 71 -6.24 12.60 7.38
CA MET A 71 -7.43 12.49 6.53
C MET A 71 -7.93 11.04 6.40
N ASN A 72 -9.23 10.89 6.17
CA ASN A 72 -9.87 9.59 5.99
C ASN A 72 -10.87 9.61 4.82
N THR A 73 -10.92 8.49 4.10
CA THR A 73 -11.87 8.18 3.03
C THR A 73 -12.27 6.71 3.12
N SER A 74 -13.37 6.31 2.47
CA SER A 74 -13.80 4.92 2.39
C SER A 74 -14.57 4.64 1.10
N ASP A 75 -14.56 3.40 0.62
CA ASP A 75 -15.40 2.91 -0.49
C ASP A 75 -16.90 3.13 -0.25
N MET A 76 -17.32 3.23 1.02
CA MET A 76 -18.74 3.27 1.39
C MET A 76 -19.45 4.58 1.03
N HIS A 77 -18.71 5.67 0.88
CA HIS A 77 -19.26 7.00 0.58
C HIS A 77 -18.21 7.92 -0.03
N PRO A 78 -18.60 8.98 -0.78
CA PRO A 78 -17.65 9.77 -1.55
C PRO A 78 -17.05 10.96 -0.78
N PHE A 79 -17.11 10.95 0.55
CA PHE A 79 -16.63 12.05 1.37
C PHE A 79 -15.19 11.83 1.83
N ILE A 80 -14.37 12.88 1.72
CA ILE A 80 -13.12 13.03 2.44
C ILE A 80 -13.34 13.93 3.67
N HIS A 81 -12.83 13.49 4.81
CA HIS A 81 -12.93 14.22 6.07
C HIS A 81 -11.67 14.02 6.93
N PRO A 82 -11.38 14.90 7.90
CA PRO A 82 -10.16 14.84 8.66
C PRO A 82 -10.30 14.01 9.94
N LEU A 83 -9.16 13.61 10.50
CA LEU A 83 -8.94 13.52 11.94
C LEU A 83 -8.39 14.88 12.41
N SER A 84 -8.67 15.28 13.64
CA SER A 84 -8.16 16.56 14.16
C SER A 84 -7.80 16.45 15.63
N ALA A 85 -6.71 17.09 16.00
CA ALA A 85 -6.28 17.18 17.39
C ALA A 85 -7.28 18.05 18.17
N ALA A 86 -8.12 17.42 18.98
CA ALA A 86 -9.01 18.11 19.93
C ALA A 86 -8.19 18.72 21.08
N VAL A 87 -7.10 18.05 21.46
CA VAL A 87 -6.07 18.47 22.41
C VAL A 87 -4.72 17.95 21.92
N ASP A 88 -3.64 18.52 22.46
CA ASP A 88 -2.30 17.98 22.23
C ASP A 88 -2.22 16.52 22.75
N PRO A 89 -1.41 15.64 22.11
CA PRO A 89 -1.22 14.27 22.57
C PRO A 89 -0.84 14.20 24.05
N ALA A 90 -1.56 13.38 24.81
CA ALA A 90 -1.32 13.22 26.23
C ALA A 90 0.07 12.63 26.53
N TRP A 91 0.66 13.06 27.65
CA TRP A 91 1.99 12.66 28.13
C TRP A 91 3.09 12.91 27.09
N GLU A 92 3.80 11.85 26.68
CA GLU A 92 4.90 11.92 25.71
C GLU A 92 4.50 11.32 24.35
N ALA A 93 3.20 11.10 24.14
CA ALA A 93 2.71 10.59 22.86
C ALA A 93 3.01 11.59 21.73
N LYS A 94 3.21 11.06 20.53
CA LYS A 94 3.41 11.84 19.31
C LYS A 94 2.61 11.22 18.18
N SER A 95 2.18 12.00 17.20
CA SER A 95 1.57 11.40 16.00
C SER A 95 2.60 10.55 15.26
N ASP A 96 2.14 9.56 14.48
CA ASP A 96 3.02 8.69 13.70
C ASP A 96 3.94 9.50 12.77
N TRP A 97 3.40 10.60 12.20
CA TRP A 97 4.16 11.56 11.39
C TRP A 97 5.34 12.15 12.15
N GLU A 98 5.12 12.65 13.36
CA GLU A 98 6.17 13.24 14.19
C GLU A 98 7.19 12.19 14.64
N ILE A 99 6.73 10.97 15.00
CA ILE A 99 7.62 9.87 15.38
C ILE A 99 8.57 9.52 14.24
N TYR A 100 8.05 9.27 13.02
CA TYR A 100 8.90 8.94 11.88
C TYR A 100 9.78 10.11 11.43
N LYS A 101 9.30 11.35 11.54
CA LYS A 101 10.12 12.55 11.28
C LYS A 101 11.31 12.65 12.23
N ASP A 102 11.11 12.37 13.53
CA ASP A 102 12.18 12.37 14.53
C ASP A 102 13.15 11.21 14.34
N ILE A 103 12.65 10.03 13.94
CA ILE A 103 13.50 8.89 13.56
C ILE A 103 14.34 9.27 12.33
N ALA A 104 13.74 9.85 11.28
CA ALA A 104 14.47 10.29 10.09
C ALA A 104 15.55 11.32 10.44
N LYS A 105 15.26 12.25 11.35
CA LYS A 105 16.21 13.24 11.87
C LYS A 105 17.40 12.58 12.56
N SER A 106 17.12 11.65 13.48
CA SER A 106 18.14 10.93 14.24
C SER A 106 18.97 10.04 13.31
N PHE A 107 18.32 9.34 12.38
CA PHE A 107 18.98 8.52 11.36
C PHE A 107 19.96 9.36 10.51
N SER A 108 19.53 10.51 10.01
CA SER A 108 20.40 11.40 9.21
C SER A 108 21.65 11.87 9.95
N GLN A 109 21.61 11.92 11.28
CA GLN A 109 22.78 12.25 12.10
C GLN A 109 23.67 11.02 12.34
N VAL A 110 23.06 9.89 12.73
CA VAL A 110 23.77 8.66 13.10
C VAL A 110 24.40 7.96 11.89
N CYS A 111 23.83 8.11 10.69
CA CYS A 111 24.34 7.45 9.50
C CYS A 111 25.68 8.05 8.99
N VAL A 112 26.05 9.26 9.42
CA VAL A 112 27.25 9.96 8.93
C VAL A 112 28.51 9.20 9.33
N GLY A 113 29.38 8.91 8.35
CA GLY A 113 30.56 8.07 8.54
C GLY A 113 30.31 6.57 8.27
N HIS A 114 29.05 6.17 8.11
CA HIS A 114 28.65 4.80 7.76
C HIS A 114 27.96 4.72 6.40
N LEU A 115 27.04 5.65 6.10
CA LEU A 115 26.29 5.74 4.85
C LEU A 115 26.27 7.19 4.35
N GLY A 116 26.65 7.38 3.09
CA GLY A 116 26.70 8.67 2.40
C GLY A 116 25.70 8.75 1.25
N LYS A 117 26.22 9.06 0.06
CA LYS A 117 25.46 8.99 -1.20
C LYS A 117 25.74 7.64 -1.84
N GLU A 118 24.76 6.76 -1.80
CA GLU A 118 24.91 5.38 -2.23
C GLU A 118 24.04 5.10 -3.45
N THR A 119 24.54 4.23 -4.32
CA THR A 119 23.78 3.65 -5.43
C THR A 119 23.21 2.31 -4.99
N ASP A 120 21.89 2.20 -4.91
CA ASP A 120 21.17 0.98 -4.57
C ASP A 120 20.67 0.27 -5.83
N VAL A 121 20.72 -1.07 -5.84
CA VAL A 121 20.24 -1.91 -6.94
C VAL A 121 18.92 -2.55 -6.53
N VAL A 122 17.82 -2.05 -7.09
CA VAL A 122 16.46 -2.45 -6.72
C VAL A 122 15.84 -3.31 -7.81
N LEU A 123 15.38 -4.50 -7.45
CA LEU A 123 14.59 -5.35 -8.33
C LEU A 123 13.12 -4.93 -8.26
N VAL A 124 12.57 -4.52 -9.40
CA VAL A 124 11.17 -4.07 -9.53
C VAL A 124 10.41 -5.10 -10.36
N PRO A 125 9.39 -5.79 -9.80
CA PRO A 125 8.63 -6.76 -10.58
C PRO A 125 7.88 -6.07 -11.72
N LEU A 126 7.48 -6.84 -12.72
CA LEU A 126 6.65 -6.36 -13.83
C LEU A 126 5.36 -5.77 -13.25
N GLN A 127 5.07 -4.51 -13.58
CA GLN A 127 3.92 -3.79 -13.05
C GLN A 127 2.76 -3.89 -14.03
N HIS A 128 1.57 -4.19 -13.51
CA HIS A 128 0.33 -3.87 -14.21
C HIS A 128 0.21 -2.35 -14.42
N ASP A 129 -0.59 -1.94 -15.41
CA ASP A 129 -0.76 -0.53 -15.78
C ASP A 129 0.55 0.14 -16.20
N SER A 130 1.47 -0.66 -16.75
CA SER A 130 2.72 -0.21 -17.33
C SER A 130 2.98 -0.98 -18.63
N PRO A 131 3.80 -0.45 -19.56
CA PRO A 131 4.17 -1.20 -20.76
C PRO A 131 4.80 -2.58 -20.47
N GLY A 132 5.38 -2.77 -19.29
CA GLY A 132 5.99 -4.04 -18.86
C GLY A 132 4.98 -5.15 -18.56
N GLU A 133 3.68 -4.87 -18.52
CA GLU A 133 2.64 -5.90 -18.36
C GLU A 133 2.54 -6.84 -19.57
N LEU A 134 2.96 -6.38 -20.75
CA LEU A 134 3.00 -7.15 -22.00
C LEU A 134 4.30 -7.97 -22.09
N SER A 135 4.48 -8.90 -21.16
CA SER A 135 5.73 -9.63 -20.96
C SER A 135 5.82 -10.94 -21.73
N GLN A 136 5.15 -11.98 -21.24
CA GLN A 136 5.12 -13.34 -21.81
C GLN A 136 3.70 -13.67 -22.30
N PRO A 137 3.40 -13.50 -23.60
CA PRO A 137 2.02 -13.51 -24.10
C PRO A 137 1.38 -14.90 -24.24
N PHE A 138 2.16 -15.98 -24.31
CA PHE A 138 1.63 -17.31 -24.68
C PHE A 138 2.02 -18.43 -23.71
N GLU A 139 3.27 -18.43 -23.25
CA GLU A 139 3.87 -19.49 -22.44
C GLU A 139 4.53 -18.89 -21.21
N VAL A 140 4.83 -19.74 -20.23
CA VAL A 140 5.64 -19.36 -19.06
C VAL A 140 7.01 -19.98 -19.26
N LEU A 141 8.02 -19.15 -19.50
CA LEU A 141 9.41 -19.55 -19.68
C LEU A 141 10.24 -19.12 -18.46
N ASP A 142 10.98 -20.05 -17.87
CA ASP A 142 11.92 -19.81 -16.77
C ASP A 142 13.35 -19.69 -17.30
N TRP A 143 13.92 -18.49 -17.22
CA TRP A 143 15.30 -18.22 -17.65
C TRP A 143 16.33 -19.04 -16.85
N ARG A 144 16.03 -19.43 -15.61
CA ARG A 144 16.94 -20.27 -14.78
C ARG A 144 17.05 -21.69 -15.31
N LYS A 145 16.04 -22.15 -16.05
CA LYS A 145 16.00 -23.45 -16.73
C LYS A 145 16.54 -23.40 -18.16
N GLY A 146 16.99 -22.23 -18.62
CA GLY A 146 17.47 -22.04 -19.99
C GLY A 146 16.36 -22.01 -21.04
N GLU A 147 15.12 -21.79 -20.63
CA GLU A 147 13.95 -21.76 -21.53
C GLU A 147 13.83 -20.41 -22.27
N CYS A 148 14.45 -19.36 -21.72
CA CYS A 148 14.58 -18.04 -22.35
C CYS A 148 15.80 -17.27 -21.79
N ASP A 149 16.15 -16.16 -22.43
CA ASP A 149 17.16 -15.22 -21.92
C ASP A 149 16.63 -14.46 -20.69
N LEU A 150 17.53 -14.08 -19.77
CA LEU A 150 17.22 -13.14 -18.69
C LEU A 150 17.16 -11.72 -19.25
N ILE A 151 15.95 -11.19 -19.39
CA ILE A 151 15.67 -9.84 -19.90
C ILE A 151 14.95 -9.04 -18.79
N PRO A 152 15.65 -8.11 -18.10
CA PRO A 152 15.03 -7.26 -17.08
C PRO A 152 13.84 -6.48 -17.63
N GLY A 153 12.72 -6.52 -16.91
CA GLY A 153 11.48 -5.87 -17.33
C GLY A 153 10.67 -6.65 -18.37
N LYS A 154 11.04 -7.91 -18.65
CA LYS A 154 10.28 -8.81 -19.53
C LYS A 154 10.22 -10.25 -19.05
N THR A 155 11.36 -10.94 -18.94
CA THR A 155 11.42 -12.34 -18.45
C THR A 155 11.97 -12.42 -17.02
N ALA A 156 12.39 -11.28 -16.47
CA ALA A 156 12.83 -11.09 -15.10
C ALA A 156 12.35 -9.71 -14.57
N PRO A 157 12.42 -9.44 -13.25
CA PRO A 157 12.21 -8.11 -12.71
C PRO A 157 13.10 -7.07 -13.41
N SER A 158 12.62 -5.84 -13.54
CA SER A 158 13.46 -4.71 -13.91
C SER A 158 14.55 -4.50 -12.84
N ILE A 159 15.76 -4.13 -13.28
CA ILE A 159 16.88 -3.82 -12.38
C ILE A 159 17.07 -2.31 -12.41
N ALA A 160 16.65 -1.62 -11.34
CA ALA A 160 16.72 -0.16 -11.24
C ALA A 160 17.88 0.27 -10.35
N LEU A 161 18.56 1.34 -10.75
CA LEU A 161 19.55 2.02 -9.91
C LEU A 161 18.88 3.20 -9.20
N VAL A 162 18.97 3.24 -7.87
CA VAL A 162 18.36 4.27 -7.03
C VAL A 162 19.42 4.97 -6.21
N GLU A 163 19.58 6.28 -6.43
CA GLU A 163 20.52 7.12 -5.69
C GLU A 163 19.91 7.56 -4.34
N ARG A 164 20.52 7.11 -3.24
CA ARG A 164 20.10 7.40 -1.86
C ARG A 164 21.12 8.32 -1.20
N ASP A 165 20.68 9.50 -0.79
CA ASP A 165 21.49 10.44 0.00
C ASP A 165 21.07 10.31 1.47
N TYR A 166 21.69 9.36 2.19
CA TYR A 166 21.29 9.00 3.55
C TYR A 166 21.43 10.15 4.57
N PRO A 167 22.51 10.97 4.54
CA PRO A 167 22.59 12.16 5.38
C PRO A 167 21.46 13.17 5.12
N ALA A 168 20.85 13.15 3.92
CA ALA A 168 19.73 14.03 3.56
C ALA A 168 18.34 13.41 3.79
N THR A 169 18.23 12.24 4.43
CA THR A 169 16.93 11.55 4.65
C THR A 169 15.89 12.45 5.33
N TRP A 170 16.24 13.16 6.40
CA TRP A 170 15.31 14.06 7.08
C TRP A 170 14.88 15.26 6.22
N GLU A 171 15.84 15.88 5.51
CA GLU A 171 15.56 17.00 4.60
C GLU A 171 14.64 16.57 3.44
N ARG A 172 14.82 15.35 2.94
CA ARG A 172 13.95 14.75 1.92
C ARG A 172 12.57 14.36 2.48
N PHE A 173 12.51 13.81 3.69
CA PHE A 173 11.25 13.46 4.35
C PHE A 173 10.36 14.69 4.57
N THR A 174 10.97 15.81 4.93
CA THR A 174 10.27 17.07 5.27
C THR A 174 10.09 18.01 4.09
N SER A 175 10.18 17.53 2.84
CA SER A 175 10.02 18.35 1.65
C SER A 175 9.44 17.58 0.46
N LEU A 176 8.76 18.29 -0.44
CA LEU A 176 8.26 17.71 -1.67
C LEU A 176 9.40 17.53 -2.68
N GLY A 177 9.71 16.28 -3.03
CA GLY A 177 10.83 15.95 -3.93
C GLY A 177 10.74 16.59 -5.32
N PRO A 178 11.87 16.75 -6.04
CA PRO A 178 11.93 17.43 -7.34
C PRO A 178 11.48 16.57 -8.53
N LEU A 179 11.23 15.28 -8.33
CA LEU A 179 10.83 14.38 -9.42
C LEU A 179 9.48 14.76 -10.04
N LEU A 180 8.58 15.40 -9.28
CA LEU A 180 7.30 15.89 -9.81
C LEU A 180 7.48 16.98 -10.88
N ASP A 181 8.58 17.74 -10.84
CA ASP A 181 8.86 18.79 -11.84
C ASP A 181 9.31 18.16 -13.17
N LYS A 182 10.11 17.08 -13.08
CA LYS A 182 10.76 16.45 -14.24
C LYS A 182 9.91 15.34 -14.86
N LEU A 183 9.31 14.50 -14.03
CA LEU A 183 8.57 13.31 -14.44
C LEU A 183 7.05 13.52 -14.42
N GLY A 184 6.58 14.59 -13.78
CA GLY A 184 5.15 14.79 -13.54
C GLY A 184 4.62 13.89 -12.43
N ASN A 185 3.30 13.69 -12.43
CA ASN A 185 2.61 12.75 -11.55
C ASN A 185 1.78 11.78 -12.40
N GLY A 186 1.32 10.68 -11.81
CA GLY A 186 0.51 9.72 -12.53
C GLY A 186 0.19 8.48 -11.72
N GLY A 187 -0.54 7.59 -12.36
CA GLY A 187 -0.97 6.33 -11.79
C GLY A 187 -1.92 5.66 -12.74
N LYS A 188 -2.13 4.34 -12.54
CA LYS A 188 -3.16 3.62 -13.28
C LYS A 188 -2.97 3.77 -14.81
N GLY A 189 -1.73 3.73 -15.31
CA GLY A 189 -1.37 3.72 -16.74
C GLY A 189 -1.34 5.08 -17.44
N ILE A 190 -1.61 6.17 -16.72
CA ILE A 190 -1.61 7.54 -17.27
C ILE A 190 -0.67 8.45 -16.46
N SER A 191 -0.23 9.54 -17.08
CA SER A 191 0.62 10.55 -16.45
C SER A 191 0.25 11.95 -16.91
N TRP A 192 0.54 12.95 -16.09
CA TRP A 192 0.23 14.35 -16.35
C TRP A 192 1.27 15.29 -15.71
N ASN A 193 1.33 16.51 -16.22
CA ASN A 193 2.13 17.56 -15.60
C ASN A 193 1.44 18.08 -14.31
N THR A 194 2.22 18.31 -13.25
CA THR A 194 1.71 18.83 -11.97
C THR A 194 2.43 20.08 -11.47
N GLN A 195 3.08 20.84 -12.37
CA GLN A 195 3.90 21.99 -12.00
C GLN A 195 3.08 23.07 -11.27
N SER A 196 1.87 23.35 -11.75
CA SER A 196 0.95 24.33 -11.13
C SER A 196 0.61 23.98 -9.67
N GLU A 197 0.51 22.69 -9.35
CA GLU A 197 0.21 22.23 -8.00
C GLU A 197 1.45 22.31 -7.11
N VAL A 198 2.64 21.95 -7.63
CA VAL A 198 3.91 22.12 -6.91
C VAL A 198 4.14 23.60 -6.56
N ASP A 199 3.92 24.51 -7.51
CA ASP A 199 4.06 25.96 -7.29
C ASP A 199 3.05 26.48 -6.26
N SER A 200 1.82 25.95 -6.28
CA SER A 200 0.78 26.31 -5.31
C SER A 200 1.11 25.79 -3.91
N LEU A 201 1.64 24.57 -3.81
CA LEU A 201 2.13 24.00 -2.55
C LEU A 201 3.30 24.79 -1.97
N GLY A 202 4.19 25.32 -2.80
CA GLY A 202 5.27 26.20 -2.34
C GLY A 202 4.77 27.51 -1.71
N LYS A 203 3.56 27.97 -2.07
CA LYS A 203 2.90 29.12 -1.44
C LYS A 203 2.15 28.73 -0.18
N LEU A 204 1.52 27.55 -0.18
CA LEU A 204 0.69 27.06 0.93
C LEU A 204 1.53 26.57 2.11
N ASN A 205 2.52 25.73 1.85
CA ASN A 205 3.37 25.10 2.86
C ASN A 205 4.68 25.88 3.08
N TYR A 206 4.88 26.98 2.35
CA TYR A 206 6.17 27.65 2.19
C TYR A 206 7.25 26.72 1.60
N VAL A 207 8.46 27.25 1.43
CA VAL A 207 9.60 26.52 0.85
C VAL A 207 10.78 26.40 1.82
N LYS A 208 11.56 25.32 1.70
CA LYS A 208 12.82 25.16 2.45
C LYS A 208 13.79 26.32 2.12
N PRO A 209 14.34 27.04 3.11
CA PRO A 209 15.18 28.22 2.88
C PRO A 209 16.61 27.86 2.45
N ASP A 210 17.10 26.70 2.86
CA ASP A 210 18.46 26.20 2.64
C ASP A 210 18.46 24.65 2.60
N GLY A 211 19.66 24.07 2.69
CA GLY A 211 19.84 22.62 2.69
C GLY A 211 19.68 21.94 1.33
N PRO A 212 19.77 20.59 1.30
CA PRO A 212 19.66 19.78 0.08
C PRO A 212 18.32 19.94 -0.66
N ALA A 213 17.26 20.34 0.05
CA ALA A 213 15.92 20.54 -0.48
C ALA A 213 15.55 22.03 -0.66
N LYS A 214 16.53 22.94 -0.69
CA LYS A 214 16.31 24.39 -0.83
C LYS A 214 15.34 24.71 -1.98
N GLY A 215 14.33 25.52 -1.69
CA GLY A 215 13.31 25.96 -2.65
C GLY A 215 12.18 24.96 -2.88
N ARG A 216 12.22 23.75 -2.29
CA ARG A 216 11.12 22.79 -2.36
C ARG A 216 10.00 23.13 -1.37
N PRO A 217 8.72 22.85 -1.71
CA PRO A 217 7.62 22.94 -0.76
C PRO A 217 7.90 22.13 0.50
N ARG A 218 7.59 22.69 1.67
CA ARG A 218 7.80 22.00 2.95
C ARG A 218 6.73 20.94 3.19
N ILE A 219 7.10 19.91 3.93
CA ILE A 219 6.20 18.92 4.49
C ILE A 219 6.64 18.75 5.94
N ASP A 220 6.45 19.78 6.77
CA ASP A 220 6.95 19.77 8.15
C ASP A 220 5.88 19.17 9.09
N SER A 221 4.61 19.51 8.88
CA SER A 221 3.46 19.05 9.67
C SER A 221 2.60 18.02 8.92
N ALA A 222 1.74 17.31 9.66
CA ALA A 222 0.74 16.42 9.06
C ALA A 222 -0.28 17.18 8.18
N ILE A 223 -0.55 18.46 8.49
CA ILE A 223 -1.39 19.32 7.65
C ILE A 223 -0.67 19.63 6.33
N ASP A 224 0.63 19.93 6.35
CA ASP A 224 1.40 20.14 5.11
C ASP A 224 1.36 18.88 4.22
N ALA A 225 1.51 17.70 4.82
CA ALA A 225 1.39 16.41 4.12
C ALA A 225 -0.02 16.19 3.56
N SER A 226 -1.05 16.51 4.34
CA SER A 226 -2.44 16.44 3.91
C SER A 226 -2.72 17.37 2.72
N GLU A 227 -2.20 18.60 2.74
CA GLU A 227 -2.35 19.55 1.66
C GLU A 227 -1.58 19.13 0.39
N VAL A 228 -0.44 18.44 0.53
CA VAL A 228 0.25 17.78 -0.61
C VAL A 228 -0.66 16.76 -1.26
N ILE A 229 -1.30 15.88 -0.48
CA ILE A 229 -2.26 14.88 -0.99
C ILE A 229 -3.42 15.58 -1.70
N LEU A 230 -4.10 16.52 -1.02
CA LEU A 230 -5.26 17.23 -1.55
C LEU A 230 -4.95 18.02 -2.83
N SER A 231 -3.75 18.58 -2.93
CA SER A 231 -3.37 19.42 -4.07
C SER A 231 -2.97 18.59 -5.29
N LEU A 232 -2.32 17.44 -5.09
CA LEU A 232 -1.77 16.62 -6.20
C LEU A 232 -2.75 15.56 -6.73
N ALA A 233 -3.81 15.23 -5.99
CA ALA A 233 -4.76 14.19 -6.38
C ALA A 233 -5.90 14.73 -7.27
N PRO A 234 -6.27 14.02 -8.34
CA PRO A 234 -7.42 14.37 -9.20
C PRO A 234 -8.76 14.31 -8.46
N GLU A 235 -8.90 13.53 -7.40
CA GLU A 235 -10.14 13.41 -6.64
C GLU A 235 -10.45 14.66 -5.80
N THR A 236 -9.47 15.53 -5.57
CA THR A 236 -9.57 16.67 -4.64
C THR A 236 -9.18 18.01 -5.27
N ASN A 237 -8.60 17.99 -6.49
CA ASN A 237 -8.25 19.17 -7.26
C ASN A 237 -8.74 19.04 -8.70
N GLY A 238 -9.74 19.85 -9.07
CA GLY A 238 -10.40 19.81 -10.38
C GLY A 238 -9.46 20.05 -11.55
N GLN A 239 -8.42 20.85 -11.39
CA GLN A 239 -7.41 21.07 -12.43
C GLN A 239 -6.62 19.80 -12.71
N VAL A 240 -6.31 19.03 -11.66
CA VAL A 240 -5.66 17.73 -11.81
C VAL A 240 -6.62 16.71 -12.40
N ALA A 241 -7.90 16.72 -11.99
CA ALA A 241 -8.94 15.86 -12.53
C ALA A 241 -9.06 16.00 -14.05
N VAL A 242 -9.16 17.23 -14.56
CA VAL A 242 -9.24 17.51 -15.99
C VAL A 242 -7.98 17.04 -16.73
N LYS A 243 -6.78 17.34 -16.21
CA LYS A 243 -5.52 16.85 -16.79
C LYS A 243 -5.44 15.32 -16.84
N ALA A 244 -5.90 14.64 -15.79
CA ALA A 244 -5.88 13.19 -15.71
C ALA A 244 -6.87 12.56 -16.71
N TRP A 245 -8.09 13.10 -16.82
CA TRP A 245 -9.06 12.64 -17.82
C TRP A 245 -8.60 12.91 -19.26
N GLN A 246 -7.94 14.05 -19.49
CA GLN A 246 -7.33 14.35 -20.78
C GLN A 246 -6.25 13.31 -21.12
N ALA A 247 -5.37 12.98 -20.18
CA ALA A 247 -4.34 11.96 -20.37
C ALA A 247 -4.94 10.59 -20.70
N LEU A 248 -6.05 10.20 -20.08
CA LEU A 248 -6.75 8.97 -20.43
C LEU A 248 -7.39 9.03 -21.82
N GLY A 249 -7.90 10.19 -22.23
CA GLY A 249 -8.49 10.41 -23.54
C GLY A 249 -7.53 10.16 -24.70
N GLU A 250 -6.23 10.38 -24.49
CA GLU A 250 -5.18 10.03 -25.48
C GLU A 250 -5.10 8.52 -25.74
N PHE A 251 -5.34 7.68 -24.72
CA PHE A 251 -5.34 6.22 -24.88
C PHE A 251 -6.63 5.71 -25.52
N THR A 252 -7.77 6.28 -25.16
CA THR A 252 -9.09 5.80 -25.61
C THR A 252 -9.51 6.41 -26.95
N GLY A 253 -8.91 7.54 -27.35
CA GLY A 253 -9.35 8.35 -28.48
C GLY A 253 -10.71 9.02 -28.27
N ARG A 254 -11.16 9.14 -27.01
CA ARG A 254 -12.46 9.71 -26.62
C ARG A 254 -12.25 10.81 -25.60
N ASP A 255 -13.01 11.90 -25.72
CA ASP A 255 -13.00 12.92 -24.68
C ASP A 255 -13.67 12.38 -23.42
N HIS A 256 -12.97 12.55 -22.30
CA HIS A 256 -13.46 12.22 -20.95
C HIS A 256 -13.40 13.43 -20.01
N THR A 257 -12.92 14.58 -20.49
CA THR A 257 -12.73 15.78 -19.65
C THR A 257 -14.06 16.34 -19.15
N HIS A 258 -15.16 16.12 -19.89
CA HIS A 258 -16.53 16.49 -19.49
C HIS A 258 -16.94 15.92 -18.12
N LEU A 259 -16.29 14.85 -17.64
CA LEU A 259 -16.53 14.26 -16.33
C LEU A 259 -16.01 15.09 -15.15
N ALA A 260 -15.14 16.07 -15.41
CA ALA A 260 -14.55 16.93 -14.39
C ALA A 260 -14.57 18.44 -14.72
N LEU A 261 -14.81 18.84 -15.97
CA LEU A 261 -14.83 20.26 -16.38
C LEU A 261 -15.78 21.12 -15.54
N ASN A 262 -16.93 20.59 -15.14
CA ASN A 262 -17.89 21.31 -14.29
C ASN A 262 -17.41 21.54 -12.84
N LYS A 263 -16.31 20.87 -12.44
CA LYS A 263 -15.65 21.01 -11.13
C LYS A 263 -14.18 21.40 -11.27
N GLU A 264 -13.73 21.91 -12.42
CA GLU A 264 -12.31 22.21 -12.66
C GLU A 264 -11.71 23.19 -11.63
N ASP A 265 -12.51 24.14 -11.14
CA ASP A 265 -12.05 25.12 -10.14
C ASP A 265 -11.99 24.55 -8.71
N GLU A 266 -12.70 23.46 -8.44
CA GLU A 266 -12.82 22.84 -7.11
C GLU A 266 -11.44 22.47 -6.55
N LYS A 267 -11.14 22.92 -5.34
CA LYS A 267 -9.92 22.58 -4.60
C LYS A 267 -10.27 22.35 -3.15
N ILE A 268 -10.32 21.08 -2.77
CA ILE A 268 -10.59 20.69 -1.38
C ILE A 268 -9.38 21.04 -0.52
N ARG A 269 -9.60 21.68 0.64
CA ARG A 269 -8.55 22.04 1.61
C ARG A 269 -8.79 21.37 2.95
N PHE A 270 -7.70 21.15 3.69
CA PHE A 270 -7.76 20.48 4.98
C PHE A 270 -8.68 21.22 5.95
N ARG A 271 -8.56 22.55 6.00
CA ARG A 271 -9.40 23.41 6.86
C ARG A 271 -10.87 23.45 6.42
N ASP A 272 -11.16 23.25 5.14
CA ASP A 272 -12.53 23.19 4.64
C ASP A 272 -13.22 21.88 5.03
N ILE A 273 -12.50 20.76 4.98
CA ILE A 273 -13.04 19.46 5.40
C ILE A 273 -13.19 19.35 6.92
N GLN A 274 -12.42 20.12 7.70
CA GLN A 274 -12.67 20.31 9.14
C GLN A 274 -13.99 21.03 9.38
N ALA A 275 -14.35 22.00 8.53
CA ALA A 275 -15.63 22.70 8.65
C ALA A 275 -16.81 21.80 8.26
N GLN A 276 -16.67 21.02 7.18
CA GLN A 276 -17.64 20.02 6.77
C GLN A 276 -17.02 19.04 5.75
N PRO A 277 -17.24 17.72 5.86
CA PRO A 277 -16.79 16.74 4.87
C PRO A 277 -17.12 17.16 3.43
N ARG A 278 -16.19 16.93 2.50
CA ARG A 278 -16.37 17.31 1.09
C ARG A 278 -16.50 16.07 0.22
N LYS A 279 -17.44 16.10 -0.72
CA LYS A 279 -17.58 15.08 -1.74
C LYS A 279 -16.46 15.24 -2.76
N ILE A 280 -15.78 14.15 -3.09
CA ILE A 280 -14.67 14.14 -4.06
C ILE A 280 -15.14 14.34 -5.51
N ILE A 281 -14.17 14.45 -6.41
CA ILE A 281 -14.32 14.68 -7.85
C ILE A 281 -14.19 13.35 -8.61
N SER A 282 -14.96 13.19 -9.68
CA SER A 282 -14.81 12.05 -10.60
C SER A 282 -13.39 12.02 -11.18
N SER A 283 -12.71 10.87 -11.06
CA SER A 283 -11.32 10.71 -11.44
C SER A 283 -11.09 9.43 -12.27
N PRO A 284 -10.16 9.44 -13.24
CA PRO A 284 -9.83 8.24 -14.03
C PRO A 284 -9.17 7.13 -13.19
N THR A 285 -8.73 7.45 -11.96
CA THR A 285 -8.29 6.47 -10.95
C THR A 285 -9.40 5.46 -10.65
N TRP A 286 -10.66 5.85 -10.76
CA TRP A 286 -11.82 5.03 -10.40
C TRP A 286 -12.67 4.67 -11.61
N SER A 287 -13.75 3.93 -11.40
CA SER A 287 -14.64 3.47 -12.49
C SER A 287 -16.10 3.81 -12.29
N GLY A 288 -16.44 4.57 -11.24
CA GLY A 288 -17.73 5.21 -11.04
C GLY A 288 -17.66 6.73 -11.21
N LEU A 289 -18.79 7.41 -11.03
CA LEU A 289 -18.90 8.86 -11.13
C LEU A 289 -19.33 9.49 -9.81
N GLU A 290 -18.76 10.65 -9.50
CA GLU A 290 -19.17 11.51 -8.40
C GLU A 290 -20.12 12.59 -8.89
N SER A 291 -21.39 12.19 -9.06
CA SER A 291 -22.45 13.01 -9.65
C SER A 291 -23.57 13.30 -8.66
N GLU A 292 -24.29 14.39 -8.88
CA GLU A 292 -25.52 14.74 -8.14
C GLU A 292 -26.76 14.04 -8.72
N HIS A 293 -26.63 13.36 -9.86
CA HIS A 293 -27.73 12.70 -10.56
C HIS A 293 -27.59 11.17 -10.64
N VAL A 294 -26.39 10.64 -10.45
CA VAL A 294 -26.12 9.20 -10.42
C VAL A 294 -25.15 8.90 -9.29
N SER A 295 -25.48 7.92 -8.45
CA SER A 295 -24.59 7.44 -7.40
C SER A 295 -23.38 6.71 -8.00
N TYR A 296 -22.26 6.70 -7.26
CA TYR A 296 -21.09 5.95 -7.65
C TYR A 296 -21.43 4.46 -7.87
N ASN A 297 -20.98 3.92 -8.99
CA ASN A 297 -21.12 2.50 -9.33
C ASN A 297 -19.86 2.04 -10.07
N ALA A 298 -19.14 1.04 -9.52
CA ALA A 298 -17.92 0.55 -10.15
C ALA A 298 -18.21 -0.08 -11.52
N GLY A 299 -17.37 0.23 -12.51
CA GLY A 299 -17.57 -0.19 -13.89
C GLY A 299 -18.49 0.71 -14.71
N TYR A 300 -19.10 1.74 -14.10
CA TYR A 300 -19.95 2.70 -14.80
C TYR A 300 -19.23 3.36 -15.97
N THR A 301 -18.01 3.86 -15.76
CA THR A 301 -17.25 4.50 -16.84
C THR A 301 -16.85 3.50 -17.92
N ASN A 302 -16.56 2.25 -17.58
CA ASN A 302 -16.30 1.23 -18.59
C ASN A 302 -17.51 1.01 -19.51
N VAL A 303 -18.71 0.97 -18.94
CA VAL A 303 -19.97 0.76 -19.68
C VAL A 303 -20.39 2.00 -20.48
N HIS A 304 -20.33 3.19 -19.89
CA HIS A 304 -20.92 4.41 -20.47
C HIS A 304 -19.89 5.26 -21.22
N GLU A 305 -18.64 5.28 -20.78
CA GLU A 305 -17.55 6.03 -21.43
C GLU A 305 -16.75 5.16 -22.41
N LEU A 306 -17.03 3.85 -22.46
CA LEU A 306 -16.36 2.86 -23.31
C LEU A 306 -14.86 2.74 -23.01
N ILE A 307 -14.47 3.02 -21.76
CA ILE A 307 -13.11 2.81 -21.27
C ILE A 307 -12.89 1.29 -21.08
N PRO A 308 -11.88 0.68 -21.71
CA PRO A 308 -11.61 -0.75 -21.53
C PRO A 308 -11.30 -1.10 -20.06
N TRP A 309 -11.71 -2.29 -19.62
CA TRP A 309 -11.11 -2.89 -18.43
C TRP A 309 -9.65 -3.26 -18.76
N ARG A 310 -8.71 -3.09 -17.83
CA ARG A 310 -7.30 -3.48 -18.06
C ARG A 310 -7.10 -4.98 -17.91
N THR A 311 -7.74 -5.73 -18.80
CA THR A 311 -7.59 -7.16 -18.97
C THR A 311 -7.06 -7.44 -20.37
N LEU A 312 -6.58 -8.66 -20.63
CA LEU A 312 -6.07 -9.06 -21.95
C LEU A 312 -7.06 -8.75 -23.09
N SER A 313 -8.36 -8.92 -22.82
CA SER A 313 -9.41 -8.69 -23.81
C SER A 313 -9.91 -7.25 -23.88
N GLY A 314 -9.59 -6.41 -22.89
CA GLY A 314 -10.19 -5.09 -22.69
C GLY A 314 -11.59 -5.11 -22.02
N ARG A 315 -12.09 -6.28 -21.63
CA ARG A 315 -13.46 -6.54 -21.13
C ARG A 315 -13.44 -7.33 -19.82
N GLN A 316 -14.61 -7.53 -19.22
CA GLN A 316 -14.77 -8.47 -18.11
C GLN A 316 -14.35 -9.88 -18.58
N GLN A 317 -13.22 -10.37 -18.09
CA GLN A 317 -12.56 -11.57 -18.61
C GLN A 317 -13.06 -12.84 -17.90
N LEU A 318 -14.03 -13.52 -18.51
CA LEU A 318 -14.56 -14.77 -17.98
C LEU A 318 -13.60 -15.95 -18.15
N TYR A 319 -12.75 -15.91 -19.18
CA TYR A 319 -11.79 -16.97 -19.49
C TYR A 319 -10.37 -16.56 -19.14
N GLN A 320 -9.76 -17.26 -18.19
CA GLN A 320 -8.39 -17.03 -17.72
C GLN A 320 -7.44 -17.97 -18.47
N ASP A 321 -6.83 -17.49 -19.54
CA ASP A 321 -6.08 -18.32 -20.49
C ASP A 321 -4.59 -18.47 -20.17
N HIS A 322 -4.09 -17.77 -19.15
CA HIS A 322 -2.71 -17.92 -18.67
C HIS A 322 -2.38 -19.41 -18.42
N PRO A 323 -1.18 -19.91 -18.81
CA PRO A 323 -0.84 -21.32 -18.71
C PRO A 323 -1.09 -21.93 -17.32
N TRP A 324 -0.80 -21.20 -16.24
CA TRP A 324 -1.10 -21.65 -14.89
C TRP A 324 -2.59 -21.73 -14.60
N MET A 325 -3.39 -20.73 -14.98
CA MET A 325 -4.84 -20.76 -14.76
C MET A 325 -5.48 -21.97 -15.46
N ARG A 326 -5.02 -22.30 -16.67
CA ARG A 326 -5.45 -23.52 -17.38
C ARG A 326 -4.98 -24.79 -16.67
N ALA A 327 -3.70 -24.89 -16.34
CA ALA A 327 -3.10 -26.08 -15.73
C ALA A 327 -3.70 -26.38 -14.35
N PHE A 328 -3.98 -25.35 -13.56
CA PHE A 328 -4.62 -25.48 -12.26
C PHE A 328 -6.13 -25.69 -12.37
N GLY A 329 -6.75 -25.61 -13.55
CA GLY A 329 -8.19 -25.85 -13.74
C GLY A 329 -9.08 -24.68 -13.30
N GLU A 330 -8.61 -23.45 -13.48
CA GLU A 330 -9.28 -22.18 -13.13
C GLU A 330 -9.48 -21.28 -14.36
N SER A 331 -9.39 -21.84 -15.57
CA SER A 331 -9.63 -21.09 -16.80
C SER A 331 -11.07 -20.60 -16.94
N LEU A 332 -12.02 -21.33 -16.34
CA LEU A 332 -13.39 -20.90 -16.09
C LEU A 332 -13.73 -21.17 -14.62
N VAL A 333 -14.77 -20.48 -14.13
CA VAL A 333 -15.33 -20.75 -12.81
C VAL A 333 -15.78 -22.21 -12.70
N ALA A 334 -15.38 -22.86 -11.61
CA ALA A 334 -15.78 -24.21 -11.28
C ALA A 334 -16.00 -24.32 -9.76
N TYR A 335 -16.85 -25.26 -9.35
CA TYR A 335 -16.94 -25.60 -7.94
C TYR A 335 -15.61 -26.18 -7.45
N ARG A 336 -15.12 -25.67 -6.32
CA ARG A 336 -14.03 -26.28 -5.56
C ARG A 336 -14.46 -26.50 -4.12
N PRO A 337 -14.31 -27.72 -3.57
CA PRO A 337 -14.59 -27.95 -2.17
C PRO A 337 -13.53 -27.24 -1.30
N PRO A 338 -13.85 -26.97 -0.01
CA PRO A 338 -12.83 -26.58 0.96
C PRO A 338 -11.66 -27.57 0.95
N ILE A 339 -10.43 -27.05 0.98
CA ILE A 339 -9.23 -27.88 1.05
C ILE A 339 -9.15 -28.61 2.41
N ASP A 340 -8.55 -29.80 2.41
CA ASP A 340 -8.19 -30.48 3.64
C ASP A 340 -6.82 -29.98 4.12
N THR A 341 -6.81 -29.26 5.24
CA THR A 341 -5.58 -28.73 5.85
C THR A 341 -4.77 -29.80 6.57
N ARG A 342 -5.34 -30.98 6.84
CA ARG A 342 -4.74 -32.09 7.60
C ARG A 342 -4.30 -31.74 9.02
N SER A 343 -4.70 -30.58 9.52
CA SER A 343 -4.25 -30.01 10.80
C SER A 343 -4.71 -30.79 12.03
N VAL A 344 -5.83 -31.49 11.96
CA VAL A 344 -6.34 -32.33 13.05
C VAL A 344 -5.75 -33.74 13.00
N SER A 345 -5.65 -34.34 11.81
CA SER A 345 -5.16 -35.72 11.64
C SER A 345 -3.66 -35.84 11.82
N GLN A 346 -2.89 -34.76 11.63
CA GLN A 346 -1.44 -34.72 11.79
C GLN A 346 -0.99 -34.01 13.07
N MET A 347 -1.92 -33.63 13.95
CA MET A 347 -1.57 -33.08 15.26
C MET A 347 -0.88 -34.15 16.11
N LYS A 348 0.19 -33.79 16.84
CA LYS A 348 0.77 -34.70 17.84
C LYS A 348 -0.30 -35.14 18.85
N ALA A 349 -0.16 -36.37 19.33
CA ALA A 349 -1.04 -36.89 20.38
C ALA A 349 -0.94 -35.99 21.62
N VAL A 350 -2.01 -35.27 21.93
CA VAL A 350 -2.15 -34.49 23.15
C VAL A 350 -2.65 -35.43 24.25
N PRO A 351 -2.04 -35.45 25.45
CA PRO A 351 -2.55 -36.26 26.55
C PRO A 351 -4.02 -35.93 26.86
N PRO A 352 -4.89 -36.94 27.01
CA PRO A 352 -6.31 -36.69 27.23
C PRO A 352 -6.53 -36.00 28.57
N ASN A 353 -7.38 -34.98 28.58
CA ASN A 353 -7.78 -34.28 29.81
C ASN A 353 -8.98 -34.96 30.53
N GLY A 354 -9.41 -36.13 30.05
CA GLY A 354 -10.53 -36.90 30.59
C GLY A 354 -11.89 -36.59 29.95
N PHE A 355 -12.00 -35.67 28.99
CA PHE A 355 -13.24 -35.33 28.28
C PHE A 355 -13.23 -35.80 26.80
N PRO A 356 -14.40 -36.04 26.18
CA PRO A 356 -14.46 -36.37 24.75
C PRO A 356 -14.01 -35.23 23.84
N GLU A 357 -13.35 -35.58 22.74
CA GLU A 357 -12.86 -34.63 21.72
C GLU A 357 -13.63 -34.78 20.39
N LYS A 358 -13.76 -33.69 19.63
CA LYS A 358 -14.46 -33.68 18.33
C LYS A 358 -13.89 -32.64 17.38
N ALA A 359 -13.65 -33.05 16.13
CA ALA A 359 -13.26 -32.13 15.06
C ALA A 359 -14.48 -31.31 14.56
N LEU A 360 -14.29 -30.01 14.39
CA LEU A 360 -15.29 -29.07 13.89
C LEU A 360 -14.64 -28.12 12.88
N ASN A 361 -15.45 -27.48 12.04
CA ASN A 361 -14.97 -26.37 11.22
C ASN A 361 -14.74 -25.13 12.10
N PHE A 362 -13.56 -24.53 12.02
CA PHE A 362 -13.19 -23.37 12.82
C PHE A 362 -13.36 -22.09 11.99
N LEU A 363 -14.49 -21.40 12.19
CA LEU A 363 -14.82 -20.16 11.50
C LEU A 363 -14.44 -18.95 12.37
N THR A 364 -13.78 -17.97 11.79
CA THR A 364 -13.35 -16.72 12.45
C THR A 364 -14.03 -15.49 11.82
N PRO A 365 -15.37 -15.40 11.80
CA PRO A 365 -16.05 -14.21 11.29
C PRO A 365 -15.67 -12.99 12.15
N HIS A 366 -15.72 -11.80 11.55
CA HIS A 366 -15.43 -10.57 12.28
C HIS A 366 -16.39 -10.40 13.45
N GLN A 367 -15.83 -10.00 14.60
CA GLN A 367 -16.58 -9.84 15.83
C GLN A 367 -17.47 -8.60 15.82
N LYS A 368 -18.50 -8.60 16.67
CA LYS A 368 -19.36 -7.44 16.91
C LYS A 368 -18.75 -6.42 17.87
N TRP A 369 -17.85 -6.87 18.74
CA TRP A 369 -17.37 -6.14 19.93
C TRP A 369 -15.99 -5.50 19.73
N GLY A 370 -15.61 -5.26 18.49
CA GLY A 370 -14.35 -4.62 18.14
C GLY A 370 -14.12 -4.60 16.64
N ILE A 371 -13.17 -3.79 16.19
CA ILE A 371 -12.72 -3.77 14.81
C ILE A 371 -11.35 -4.45 14.80
N HIS A 372 -11.33 -5.70 14.33
CA HIS A 372 -10.20 -6.61 14.54
C HIS A 372 -9.89 -6.76 16.04
N SER A 373 -8.68 -6.44 16.49
CA SER A 373 -8.31 -6.42 17.91
C SER A 373 -8.43 -5.03 18.54
N THR A 374 -8.69 -3.97 17.77
CA THR A 374 -8.96 -2.65 18.34
C THR A 374 -10.31 -2.67 19.03
N TYR A 375 -10.37 -2.09 20.23
CA TYR A 375 -11.51 -2.10 21.17
C TYR A 375 -11.77 -3.40 21.92
N SER A 376 -11.05 -4.48 21.61
CA SER A 376 -11.27 -5.81 22.23
C SER A 376 -11.08 -5.83 23.76
N GLU A 377 -10.28 -4.90 24.27
CA GLU A 377 -9.89 -4.70 25.66
C GLU A 377 -10.77 -3.68 26.40
N THR A 378 -11.67 -3.01 25.70
CA THR A 378 -12.51 -1.92 26.24
C THR A 378 -13.98 -2.31 26.45
N CYS A 379 -14.37 -3.54 26.08
CA CYS A 379 -15.74 -4.05 26.21
C CYS A 379 -16.04 -4.74 27.53
#